data_AF-A0A667WFL4-F1
#
_entry.id   AF-A0A667WFL4-F1
#
_cell.length_a   1.000
_cell.length_b   1.000
_cell.length_c   1.000
_cell.angle_alpha   90.00
_cell.angle_beta   90.00
_cell.angle_gamma   90.00
#
_symmetry.space_group_name_H-M   'P 1'
#
loop_
_entity.id
_entity.type
_entity.pdbx_description
1 polymer ?
#
loop_
_entity_poly.entity_id
_entity_poly.type
_entity_poly.pdbx_seq_one_letter_code
_entity_poly.pdbx_strand_id
1 'polypeptide(L)'
;VIESCREWYCKLPLPICVFPSAPPQLSIASTSPTDIRLMWHPLSSQHSRGAVTRYRIEYSTLDQADNVFSVEVGGNETQFTLRELQPNQAYRLRMAAGTGAGFGVPSEWVQHHTLAHYMIFAPTELKVRARVSTLNVTWQPSPNHTQISGYKLSCREVEAEEAANGERTTQTHTIRLRKKARHHLLTGLVPDRQYEVRVWAFNKQTDGAAAVWKGRTEKAHDRTSSLPMGSPPPLPPSSVQATANSSTSIWLRWEKPRFSNVRIINYTVRCSPAGITNASLVSYHTSAAQEILLGALKPFTRYELAVQSNGVDVVGPFSGTVEESTLSDRPSSPPEELQLSALDASSVLVSWRPPLEPNGIVISYRILYSANLSQPEHLWKNLSQDGTITNMEVQGLSSDTRYFFKLGASTEVGQGPYSPVKDVHTPPQKYGKCHF
;
A
#
# COMPACT_ATOMS: atom_id res chain seq x y z
N VAL A 1 -62.73 71.45 16.41
CA VAL A 1 -61.40 71.89 15.92
C VAL A 1 -60.83 72.78 17.00
N ILE A 2 -59.54 72.60 17.32
CA ILE A 2 -58.79 73.20 18.43
C ILE A 2 -58.83 72.34 19.71
N GLU A 3 -57.79 71.53 19.88
CA GLU A 3 -57.04 71.55 21.13
C GLU A 3 -55.56 71.32 20.80
N SER A 4 -54.74 72.26 21.25
CA SER A 4 -53.30 72.34 20.99
C SER A 4 -52.55 72.08 22.30
N CYS A 5 -51.55 71.20 22.19
CA CYS A 5 -50.27 71.19 22.92
C CYS A 5 -50.25 71.30 24.46
N ARG A 6 -50.07 70.14 25.09
CA ARG A 6 -49.18 69.83 26.25
C ARG A 6 -48.95 68.31 26.17
N GLU A 7 -47.78 67.68 26.28
CA GLU A 7 -46.48 68.01 26.85
C GLU A 7 -45.46 67.04 26.24
N TRP A 8 -44.27 67.55 25.94
CA TRP A 8 -43.08 66.72 25.74
C TRP A 8 -42.53 66.34 27.11
N TYR A 9 -42.56 65.06 27.50
CA TYR A 9 -41.54 64.47 28.37
C TYR A 9 -41.37 62.98 28.09
N CYS A 10 -40.11 62.63 27.81
CA CYS A 10 -39.58 61.32 27.50
C CYS A 10 -40.14 60.17 28.36
N LYS A 11 -40.70 59.15 27.68
CA LYS A 11 -40.55 57.76 28.12
C LYS A 11 -39.92 56.97 26.98
N LEU A 12 -38.59 57.06 26.88
CA LEU A 12 -37.84 55.93 26.32
C LEU A 12 -38.24 54.70 27.14
N PRO A 13 -38.68 53.58 26.54
CA PRO A 13 -38.79 52.35 27.30
C PRO A 13 -37.38 52.05 27.82
N LEU A 14 -37.22 52.03 29.14
CA LEU A 14 -36.01 51.49 29.77
C LEU A 14 -35.73 50.14 29.09
N PRO A 15 -34.52 49.86 28.60
CA PRO A 15 -34.21 48.53 28.11
C PRO A 15 -34.52 47.58 29.25
N ILE A 16 -35.53 46.73 29.06
CA ILE A 16 -35.93 45.73 30.03
C ILE A 16 -34.65 44.97 30.35
N CYS A 17 -34.18 45.04 31.60
CA CYS A 17 -32.99 44.36 32.03
C CYS A 17 -33.33 42.87 32.01
N VAL A 18 -32.97 42.17 30.93
CA VAL A 18 -33.41 40.80 30.73
C VAL A 18 -32.35 39.83 31.25
N PHE A 19 -32.63 39.26 32.41
CA PHE A 19 -31.84 38.19 33.02
C PHE A 19 -32.31 36.82 32.53
N PRO A 20 -31.40 35.84 32.36
CA PRO A 20 -31.78 34.45 32.06
C PRO A 20 -32.69 33.87 33.14
N SER A 21 -33.78 33.19 32.74
CA SER A 21 -34.81 32.69 33.67
C SER A 21 -34.57 31.27 34.17
N ALA A 22 -33.55 30.57 33.66
CA ALA A 22 -33.17 29.24 34.08
C ALA A 22 -31.64 29.06 34.03
N PRO A 23 -31.05 28.30 34.95
CA PRO A 23 -29.62 28.03 34.93
C PRO A 23 -29.23 27.00 33.85
N PRO A 24 -27.99 27.03 33.35
CA PRO A 24 -27.47 26.00 32.44
C PRO A 24 -27.38 24.63 33.14
N GLN A 25 -27.65 23.55 32.39
CA GLN A 25 -27.46 22.19 32.89
C GLN A 25 -25.98 21.80 32.84
N LEU A 26 -25.41 21.54 34.01
CA LEU A 26 -23.98 21.28 34.19
C LEU A 26 -23.69 19.77 34.17
N SER A 27 -22.70 19.37 33.37
CA SER A 27 -22.11 18.03 33.38
C SER A 27 -20.63 18.14 33.77
N ILE A 28 -20.20 17.30 34.72
CA ILE A 28 -18.91 17.42 35.38
C ILE A 28 -18.13 16.12 35.21
N ALA A 29 -16.83 16.22 34.88
CA ALA A 29 -15.92 15.09 34.79
C ALA A 29 -14.51 15.50 35.24
N SER A 30 -13.76 14.60 35.90
CA SER A 30 -12.34 14.81 36.21
C SER A 30 -11.48 13.90 35.35
N THR A 31 -10.40 14.45 34.82
CA THR A 31 -9.39 13.74 34.02
C THR A 31 -8.03 13.64 34.72
N SER A 32 -7.83 14.44 35.77
CA SER A 32 -6.64 14.52 36.63
C SER A 32 -7.07 14.62 38.10
N PRO A 33 -6.18 14.29 39.07
CA PRO A 33 -6.41 14.59 40.48
C PRO A 33 -6.63 16.06 40.79
N THR A 34 -6.14 16.94 39.92
CA THR A 34 -6.09 18.39 40.14
C THR A 34 -6.99 19.17 39.19
N ASP A 35 -7.91 18.51 38.49
CA ASP A 35 -8.82 19.15 37.55
C ASP A 35 -10.28 18.74 37.69
N ILE A 36 -11.15 19.66 37.28
CA ILE A 36 -12.58 19.43 37.08
C ILE A 36 -12.96 20.07 35.75
N ARG A 37 -13.37 19.25 34.79
CA ARG A 37 -13.92 19.69 33.50
C ARG A 37 -15.43 19.82 33.60
N LEU A 38 -15.91 21.00 33.26
CA LEU A 38 -17.31 21.40 33.23
C LEU A 38 -17.76 21.50 31.77
N MET A 39 -18.90 20.92 31.45
CA MET A 39 -19.53 21.02 30.13
C MET A 39 -21.02 21.32 30.31
N TRP A 40 -21.57 22.22 29.50
CA TRP A 40 -22.97 22.63 29.59
C TRP A 40 -23.52 22.92 28.20
N HIS A 41 -24.84 22.85 28.09
CA HIS A 41 -25.54 23.23 26.87
C HIS A 41 -25.89 24.73 26.91
N PRO A 42 -25.82 25.46 25.77
CA PRO A 42 -26.32 26.82 25.69
C PRO A 42 -27.81 26.89 26.06
N LEU A 43 -28.23 27.98 26.71
CA LEU A 43 -29.63 28.19 27.04
C LEU A 43 -30.44 28.46 25.77
N SER A 44 -31.61 27.83 25.65
CA SER A 44 -32.54 28.11 24.54
C SER A 44 -33.03 29.56 24.58
N SER A 45 -33.41 30.11 23.42
CA SER A 45 -33.81 31.52 23.24
C SER A 45 -34.95 31.97 24.16
N GLN A 46 -35.84 31.05 24.51
CA GLN A 46 -36.94 31.26 25.47
C GLN A 46 -36.48 31.45 26.93
N HIS A 47 -35.32 30.87 27.30
CA HIS A 47 -34.78 30.89 28.67
C HIS A 47 -33.63 31.87 28.85
N SER A 48 -32.87 32.16 27.78
CA SER A 48 -31.81 33.19 27.82
C SER A 48 -32.39 34.60 27.92
N ARG A 49 -33.61 34.79 27.39
CA ARG A 49 -34.35 36.06 27.32
C ARG A 49 -33.51 37.25 26.82
N GLY A 50 -32.46 36.96 26.05
CA GLY A 50 -31.42 37.90 25.62
C GLY A 50 -30.20 37.13 25.10
N ALA A 51 -29.22 37.83 24.54
CA ALA A 51 -27.95 37.20 24.14
C ALA A 51 -27.11 36.89 25.38
N VAL A 52 -26.81 35.61 25.62
CA VAL A 52 -25.89 35.19 26.69
C VAL A 52 -24.48 35.60 26.29
N THR A 53 -23.88 36.51 27.04
CA THR A 53 -22.55 37.06 26.74
C THR A 53 -21.46 36.43 27.62
N ARG A 54 -21.83 35.87 28.77
CA ARG A 54 -20.91 35.27 29.73
C ARG A 54 -21.56 34.23 30.63
N TYR A 55 -20.77 33.35 31.19
CA TYR A 55 -21.16 32.39 32.23
C TYR A 55 -20.30 32.62 33.47
N ARG A 56 -20.89 32.52 34.66
CA ARG A 56 -20.17 32.55 35.94
C ARG A 56 -20.22 31.19 36.58
N ILE A 57 -19.06 30.64 36.91
CA ILE A 57 -18.87 29.36 37.56
C ILE A 57 -18.40 29.63 38.97
N GLU A 58 -19.15 29.16 39.96
CA GLU A 58 -18.81 29.29 41.37
C GLU A 58 -18.48 27.92 41.93
N TYR A 59 -17.38 27.82 42.67
CA TYR A 59 -16.93 26.58 43.28
C TYR A 59 -16.34 26.82 44.66
N SER A 60 -16.51 25.85 45.55
CA SER A 60 -15.91 25.82 46.88
C SER A 60 -15.61 24.38 47.25
N THR A 61 -14.67 24.18 48.17
CA THR A 61 -14.50 22.87 48.78
C THR A 61 -15.62 22.62 49.79
N LEU A 62 -16.00 21.36 50.01
CA LEU A 62 -17.09 21.02 50.94
C LEU A 62 -16.73 21.27 52.42
N ASP A 63 -15.45 21.25 52.76
CA ASP A 63 -14.90 21.57 54.09
C ASP A 63 -14.81 23.08 54.35
N GLN A 64 -14.68 23.91 53.32
CA GLN A 64 -14.64 25.38 53.42
C GLN A 64 -15.77 26.00 52.60
N ALA A 65 -17.00 25.64 52.94
CA ALA A 65 -18.21 26.08 52.25
C ALA A 65 -18.34 27.62 52.17
N ASP A 66 -17.81 28.35 53.15
CA ASP A 66 -17.89 29.81 53.21
C ASP A 66 -16.93 30.53 52.24
N ASN A 67 -15.92 29.82 51.70
CA ASN A 67 -14.96 30.39 50.76
C ASN A 67 -15.29 30.00 49.31
N VAL A 68 -16.16 30.79 48.69
CA VAL A 68 -16.63 30.56 47.32
C VAL A 68 -15.77 31.31 46.31
N PHE A 69 -15.11 30.57 45.43
CA PHE A 69 -14.37 31.11 44.30
C PHE A 69 -15.27 31.25 43.08
N SER A 70 -15.07 32.29 42.27
CA SER A 70 -15.85 32.54 41.06
C SER A 70 -14.96 32.77 39.83
N VAL A 71 -15.33 32.16 38.71
CA VAL A 71 -14.67 32.32 37.41
C VAL A 71 -15.70 32.69 36.35
N GLU A 72 -15.40 33.68 35.52
CA GLU A 72 -16.23 34.09 34.40
C GLU A 72 -15.67 33.57 33.07
N VAL A 73 -16.56 33.09 32.20
CA VAL A 73 -16.26 32.45 30.92
C VAL A 73 -17.10 33.11 29.82
N GLY A 74 -16.58 33.19 28.59
CA GLY A 74 -17.30 33.79 27.46
C GLY A 74 -18.59 33.03 27.11
N GLY A 75 -19.62 33.75 26.65
CA GLY A 75 -20.92 33.18 26.26
C GLY A 75 -20.89 32.26 25.04
N ASN A 76 -19.79 32.26 24.29
CA ASN A 76 -19.50 31.36 23.18
C ASN A 76 -18.88 30.02 23.62
N GLU A 77 -18.53 29.86 24.89
CA GLU A 77 -17.96 28.63 25.42
C GLU A 77 -19.04 27.72 26.01
N THR A 78 -18.91 26.42 25.75
CA THR A 78 -19.78 25.36 26.28
C THR A 78 -19.03 24.37 27.17
N GLN A 79 -17.74 24.63 27.41
CA GLN A 79 -16.87 23.81 28.23
C GLN A 79 -15.79 24.67 28.90
N PHE A 80 -15.44 24.33 30.13
CA PHE A 80 -14.35 24.99 30.88
C PHE A 80 -13.67 23.98 31.80
N THR A 81 -12.38 24.15 32.09
CA THR A 81 -11.64 23.22 32.96
C THR A 81 -11.02 23.99 34.12
N LEU A 82 -11.50 23.73 35.34
CA LEU A 82 -10.85 24.17 36.57
C LEU A 82 -9.57 23.36 36.77
N ARG A 83 -8.47 24.05 37.09
CA ARG A 83 -7.14 23.48 37.30
C ARG A 83 -6.66 23.84 38.70
N GLU A 84 -5.55 23.21 39.12
CA GLU A 84 -4.89 23.49 40.41
C GLU A 84 -5.76 23.15 41.64
N LEU A 85 -6.67 22.19 41.49
CA LEU A 85 -7.50 21.69 42.58
C LEU A 85 -6.74 20.65 43.42
N GLN A 86 -7.20 20.44 44.66
CA GLN A 86 -6.60 19.46 45.56
C GLN A 86 -7.03 18.03 45.18
N PRO A 87 -6.10 17.06 45.10
CA PRO A 87 -6.41 15.64 44.93
C PRO A 87 -7.32 15.08 46.03
N ASN A 88 -8.20 14.15 45.68
CA ASN A 88 -9.11 13.46 46.61
C ASN A 88 -9.98 14.40 47.47
N GLN A 89 -10.28 15.59 46.97
CA GLN A 89 -11.05 16.61 47.68
C GLN A 89 -12.45 16.73 47.08
N ALA A 90 -13.44 16.90 47.95
CA ALA A 90 -14.83 17.06 47.55
C ALA A 90 -15.14 18.55 47.30
N TYR A 91 -15.59 18.88 46.09
CA TYR A 91 -15.96 20.23 45.68
C TYR A 91 -17.46 20.32 45.42
N ARG A 92 -18.04 21.50 45.62
CA ARG A 92 -19.38 21.85 45.15
C ARG A 92 -19.28 22.97 44.12
N LEU A 93 -20.02 22.84 43.02
CA LEU A 93 -19.97 23.74 41.87
C LEU A 93 -21.37 24.16 41.45
N ARG A 94 -21.54 25.41 41.03
CA ARG A 94 -22.77 25.91 40.40
C ARG A 94 -22.47 26.92 39.31
N MET A 95 -23.43 27.15 38.42
CA MET A 95 -23.24 28.03 37.27
C MET A 95 -24.42 28.97 37.06
N ALA A 96 -24.14 30.21 36.67
CA ALA A 96 -25.13 31.20 36.26
C ALA A 96 -24.81 31.71 34.85
N ALA A 97 -25.84 31.84 34.00
CA ALA A 97 -25.70 32.51 32.70
C ALA A 97 -25.87 34.03 32.87
N GLY A 98 -25.15 34.83 32.09
CA GLY A 98 -25.18 36.28 32.12
C GLY A 98 -25.41 36.91 30.75
N THR A 99 -26.22 37.96 30.74
CA THR A 99 -26.48 38.81 29.57
C THR A 99 -25.83 40.18 29.78
N GLY A 100 -26.02 41.11 28.84
CA GLY A 100 -25.59 42.52 29.01
C GLY A 100 -26.17 43.22 30.25
N ALA A 101 -27.22 42.67 30.86
CA ALA A 101 -27.84 43.17 32.09
C ALA A 101 -27.20 42.63 33.39
N GLY A 102 -26.57 41.45 33.34
CA GLY A 102 -26.02 40.77 34.52
C GLY A 102 -26.30 39.26 34.54
N PHE A 103 -25.95 38.60 35.65
CA PHE A 103 -26.13 37.15 35.82
C PHE A 103 -27.53 36.81 36.31
N GLY A 104 -28.13 35.79 35.70
CA GLY A 104 -29.41 35.21 36.12
C GLY A 104 -29.26 34.27 37.32
N VAL A 105 -30.32 33.51 37.60
CA VAL A 105 -30.36 32.56 38.72
C VAL A 105 -29.29 31.49 38.55
N PRO A 106 -28.44 31.23 39.57
CA PRO A 106 -27.46 30.15 39.52
C PRO A 106 -28.14 28.77 39.55
N SER A 107 -27.45 27.75 39.04
CA SER A 107 -27.85 26.35 39.18
C SER A 107 -27.81 25.90 40.64
N GLU A 108 -28.47 24.78 40.92
CA GLU A 108 -28.24 24.05 42.16
C GLU A 108 -26.77 23.63 42.27
N TRP A 109 -26.30 23.49 43.51
CA TRP A 109 -24.95 23.02 43.81
C TRP A 109 -24.81 21.55 43.41
N VAL A 110 -23.88 21.27 42.51
CA VAL A 110 -23.48 19.92 42.13
C VAL A 110 -22.20 19.56 42.88
N GLN A 111 -22.23 18.45 43.61
CA GLN A 111 -21.05 17.93 44.31
C GLN A 111 -20.24 17.02 43.39
N HIS A 112 -18.92 17.19 43.39
CA HIS A 112 -18.00 16.39 42.61
C HIS A 112 -16.70 16.17 43.37
N HIS A 113 -16.22 14.93 43.41
CA HIS A 113 -14.98 14.56 44.10
C HIS A 113 -13.83 14.48 43.09
N THR A 114 -12.74 15.19 43.33
CA THR A 114 -11.53 15.07 42.51
C THR A 114 -10.88 13.71 42.74
N LEU A 115 -10.15 13.24 41.74
CA LEU A 115 -9.49 11.94 41.81
C LEU A 115 -8.33 11.96 42.82
N ALA A 116 -8.06 10.84 43.48
CA ALA A 116 -6.86 10.70 44.32
C ALA A 116 -5.58 10.51 43.49
N HIS A 117 -5.69 9.87 42.32
CA HIS A 117 -4.56 9.52 41.44
C HIS A 117 -4.94 9.70 39.97
N TYR A 118 -3.95 9.84 39.09
CA TYR A 118 -4.18 9.94 37.64
C TYR A 118 -4.92 8.71 37.13
N MET A 119 -6.10 8.93 36.54
CA MET A 119 -6.87 7.88 35.89
C MET A 119 -6.48 7.82 34.41
N ILE A 120 -5.83 6.74 34.01
CA ILE A 120 -5.54 6.48 32.60
C ILE A 120 -6.65 5.59 32.06
N PHE A 121 -7.46 6.15 31.17
CA PHE A 121 -8.52 5.41 30.49
C PHE A 121 -7.96 4.31 29.58
N ALA A 122 -8.75 3.26 29.41
CA ALA A 122 -8.44 2.18 28.49
C ALA A 122 -8.33 2.72 27.04
N PRO A 123 -7.45 2.13 26.20
CA PRO A 123 -7.45 2.39 24.76
C PRO A 123 -8.82 2.06 24.15
N THR A 124 -9.27 2.87 23.19
CA THR A 124 -10.58 2.70 22.54
C THR A 124 -10.49 1.80 21.31
N GLU A 125 -11.63 1.29 20.84
CA GLU A 125 -11.73 0.44 19.63
C GLU A 125 -10.72 -0.73 19.55
N LEU A 126 -10.56 -1.48 20.64
CA LEU A 126 -9.72 -2.69 20.60
C LEU A 126 -10.31 -3.72 19.63
N LYS A 127 -9.59 -3.99 18.54
CA LYS A 127 -9.94 -4.98 17.52
C LYS A 127 -8.81 -5.99 17.40
N VAL A 128 -9.14 -7.27 17.57
CA VAL A 128 -8.20 -8.39 17.43
C VAL A 128 -8.66 -9.27 16.28
N ARG A 129 -7.78 -9.46 15.30
CA ARG A 129 -7.98 -10.43 14.21
C ARG A 129 -7.17 -11.68 14.54
N ALA A 130 -7.88 -12.76 14.86
CA ALA A 130 -7.27 -14.05 15.11
C ALA A 130 -6.90 -14.76 13.80
N ARG A 131 -5.82 -15.53 13.86
CA ARG A 131 -5.31 -16.45 12.84
C ARG A 131 -4.91 -17.77 13.52
N VAL A 132 -4.42 -18.73 12.75
CA VAL A 132 -4.01 -20.05 13.25
C VAL A 132 -2.98 -19.98 14.40
N SER A 133 -1.95 -19.14 14.27
CA SER A 133 -0.87 -19.02 15.28
C SER A 133 -0.51 -17.57 15.63
N THR A 134 -1.35 -16.62 15.21
CA THR A 134 -1.10 -15.18 15.43
C THR A 134 -2.38 -14.43 15.80
N LEU A 135 -2.23 -13.35 16.57
CA LEU A 135 -3.31 -12.40 16.85
C LEU A 135 -2.84 -11.01 16.44
N ASN A 136 -3.52 -10.38 15.48
CA ASN A 136 -3.24 -9.00 15.09
C ASN A 136 -4.12 -8.06 15.92
N VAL A 137 -3.50 -7.36 16.87
CA VAL A 137 -4.17 -6.50 17.86
C VAL A 137 -4.05 -5.05 17.41
N THR A 138 -5.18 -4.34 17.32
CA THR A 138 -5.25 -2.93 16.88
C THR A 138 -6.12 -2.14 17.85
N TRP A 139 -5.76 -0.89 18.14
CA TRP A 139 -6.50 -0.01 19.06
C TRP A 139 -6.31 1.47 18.70
N GLN A 140 -7.25 2.29 19.16
CA GLN A 140 -7.16 3.74 19.14
C GLN A 140 -6.57 4.30 20.46
N PRO A 141 -5.97 5.50 20.44
CA PRO A 141 -5.43 6.12 21.64
C PRO A 141 -6.49 6.34 22.72
N SER A 142 -6.11 6.25 23.99
CA SER A 142 -7.04 6.59 25.07
C SER A 142 -7.40 8.09 25.05
N PRO A 143 -8.56 8.48 25.59
CA PRO A 143 -8.95 9.90 25.69
C PRO A 143 -7.86 10.81 26.30
N ASN A 144 -7.08 10.29 27.26
CA ASN A 144 -5.97 11.00 27.92
C ASN A 144 -4.57 10.66 27.33
N HIS A 145 -4.48 10.27 26.05
CA HIS A 145 -3.25 9.82 25.38
C HIS A 145 -2.08 10.83 25.36
N THR A 146 -2.31 12.10 25.69
CA THR A 146 -1.23 13.09 25.80
C THR A 146 -0.36 12.84 27.04
N GLN A 147 -0.93 12.28 28.11
CA GLN A 147 -0.30 12.06 29.41
C GLN A 147 0.35 10.67 29.58
N ILE A 148 0.18 9.77 28.59
CA ILE A 148 0.73 8.41 28.65
C ILE A 148 2.17 8.36 28.16
N SER A 149 2.95 7.42 28.72
CA SER A 149 4.33 7.11 28.33
C SER A 149 4.42 5.99 27.28
N GLY A 150 3.44 5.09 27.24
CA GLY A 150 3.39 3.99 26.28
C GLY A 150 2.16 3.10 26.45
N TYR A 151 2.17 1.96 25.77
CA TYR A 151 1.16 0.92 25.92
C TYR A 151 1.80 -0.38 26.39
N LYS A 152 1.08 -1.17 27.16
CA LYS A 152 1.49 -2.49 27.60
C LYS A 152 0.46 -3.48 27.10
N LEU A 153 0.94 -4.52 26.43
CA LEU A 153 0.15 -5.59 25.85
C LEU A 153 0.44 -6.87 26.61
N SER A 154 -0.58 -7.53 27.13
CA SER A 154 -0.47 -8.83 27.80
C SER A 154 -1.30 -9.85 27.03
N CYS A 155 -0.71 -11.01 26.75
CA CYS A 155 -1.41 -12.16 26.19
C CYS A 155 -1.24 -13.34 27.15
N ARG A 156 -2.35 -14.00 27.50
CA ARG A 156 -2.33 -15.26 28.24
C ARG A 156 -3.32 -16.24 27.64
N GLU A 157 -2.96 -17.52 27.65
CA GLU A 157 -3.89 -18.60 27.36
C GLU A 157 -4.88 -18.75 28.51
N VAL A 158 -6.16 -18.94 28.18
CA VAL A 158 -7.24 -19.15 29.13
C VAL A 158 -7.76 -20.57 28.90
N GLU A 159 -7.62 -21.43 29.89
CA GLU A 159 -8.19 -22.77 29.84
C GLU A 159 -9.72 -22.69 30.00
N ALA A 160 -10.43 -23.60 29.31
CA ALA A 160 -11.86 -23.78 29.52
C ALA A 160 -12.07 -24.39 30.92
N GLU A 161 -12.97 -23.83 31.72
CA GLU A 161 -13.27 -24.29 33.08
C GLU A 161 -13.93 -25.68 33.09
N GLU A 162 -13.20 -26.74 32.75
CA GLU A 162 -13.55 -28.12 33.03
C GLU A 162 -12.28 -28.97 33.22
N ALA A 163 -11.60 -28.78 34.36
CA ALA A 163 -10.87 -29.84 35.06
C ALA A 163 -10.31 -29.27 36.37
N ALA A 164 -10.83 -29.78 37.49
CA ALA A 164 -10.21 -29.61 38.78
C ALA A 164 -8.89 -30.41 38.84
N ASN A 165 -7.90 -29.79 39.48
CA ASN A 165 -6.57 -30.28 39.85
C ASN A 165 -5.45 -30.11 38.80
N GLY A 166 -4.36 -29.49 39.27
CA GLY A 166 -3.11 -29.32 38.54
C GLY A 166 -2.71 -27.85 38.43
N GLU A 167 -2.00 -27.33 39.44
CA GLU A 167 -1.33 -26.02 39.35
C GLU A 167 -0.36 -26.02 38.16
N ARG A 168 -0.82 -25.51 37.01
CA ARG A 168 0.05 -25.13 35.88
C ARG A 168 0.02 -23.62 35.77
N THR A 169 1.15 -23.00 36.07
CA THR A 169 1.39 -21.56 35.91
C THR A 169 1.10 -21.10 34.48
N THR A 170 0.03 -20.33 34.30
CA THR A 170 -0.31 -19.70 33.01
C THR A 170 0.79 -18.72 32.60
N GLN A 171 1.55 -19.07 31.56
CA GLN A 171 2.65 -18.26 31.07
C GLN A 171 2.11 -16.97 30.43
N THR A 172 2.20 -15.86 31.15
CA THR A 172 1.71 -14.56 30.69
C THR A 172 2.81 -13.81 29.97
N HIS A 173 2.63 -13.55 28.67
CA HIS A 173 3.60 -12.79 27.89
C HIS A 173 3.22 -11.31 27.86
N THR A 174 4.09 -10.45 28.39
CA THR A 174 3.87 -9.00 28.49
C THR A 174 4.88 -8.23 27.63
N ILE A 175 4.38 -7.36 26.75
CA ILE A 175 5.15 -6.57 25.80
C ILE A 175 4.90 -5.08 26.08
N ARG A 176 5.99 -4.31 26.19
CA ARG A 176 5.92 -2.84 26.31
C ARG A 176 6.12 -2.19 24.95
N LEU A 177 5.21 -1.29 24.61
CA LEU A 177 5.11 -0.61 23.32
C LEU A 177 5.26 0.90 23.47
N ARG A 178 5.79 1.55 22.44
CA ARG A 178 6.00 3.00 22.40
C ARG A 178 4.66 3.75 22.35
N LYS A 179 4.62 5.01 22.81
CA LYS A 179 3.44 5.91 22.79
C LYS A 179 2.75 6.06 21.43
N LYS A 180 3.49 5.95 20.32
CA LYS A 180 2.96 6.04 18.94
C LYS A 180 2.40 4.71 18.41
N ALA A 181 2.57 3.58 19.11
CA ALA A 181 2.05 2.30 18.65
C ALA A 181 0.51 2.30 18.63
N ARG A 182 -0.06 1.71 17.58
CA ARG A 182 -1.51 1.55 17.37
C ARG A 182 -1.92 0.12 17.01
N HIS A 183 -0.93 -0.73 16.74
CA HIS A 183 -1.12 -2.13 16.45
C HIS A 183 0.09 -2.94 16.91
N HIS A 184 -0.12 -4.23 17.13
CA HIS A 184 0.94 -5.19 17.39
C HIS A 184 0.50 -6.60 16.98
N LEU A 185 1.42 -7.35 16.36
CA LEU A 185 1.19 -8.72 15.95
C LEU A 185 1.77 -9.67 17.01
N LEU A 186 0.91 -10.40 17.70
CA LEU A 186 1.31 -11.50 18.58
C LEU A 186 1.54 -12.75 17.72
N THR A 187 2.71 -13.35 17.82
CA THR A 187 3.11 -14.55 17.07
C THR A 187 3.47 -15.69 18.02
N GLY A 188 3.51 -16.93 17.50
CA GLY A 188 3.89 -18.11 18.29
C GLY A 188 2.79 -18.63 19.22
N LEU A 189 1.52 -18.38 18.87
CA LEU A 189 0.36 -18.85 19.64
C LEU A 189 -0.06 -20.25 19.20
N VAL A 190 -0.66 -21.00 20.11
CA VAL A 190 -1.16 -22.36 19.85
C VAL A 190 -2.51 -22.26 19.12
N PRO A 191 -2.73 -23.05 18.06
CA PRO A 191 -4.01 -23.09 17.34
C PRO A 191 -5.16 -23.68 18.18
N ASP A 192 -6.41 -23.27 17.89
CA ASP A 192 -7.64 -23.62 18.63
C ASP A 192 -7.60 -23.37 20.15
N ARG A 193 -6.71 -22.47 20.61
CA ARG A 193 -6.62 -22.11 22.04
C ARG A 193 -7.25 -20.75 22.29
N GLN A 194 -7.85 -20.62 23.45
CA GLN A 194 -8.50 -19.38 23.86
C GLN A 194 -7.47 -18.48 24.53
N TYR A 195 -7.39 -17.23 24.06
CA TYR A 195 -6.46 -16.25 24.57
C TYR A 195 -7.22 -15.03 25.09
N GLU A 196 -6.73 -14.49 26.21
CA GLU A 196 -7.13 -13.18 26.70
C GLU A 196 -6.00 -12.18 26.43
N VAL A 197 -6.33 -11.20 25.60
CA VAL A 197 -5.44 -10.08 25.25
C VAL A 197 -5.89 -8.87 26.04
N ARG A 198 -4.95 -8.24 26.76
CA ARG A 198 -5.19 -7.02 27.53
C ARG A 198 -4.25 -5.90 27.07
N VAL A 199 -4.82 -4.74 26.75
CA VAL A 199 -4.08 -3.54 26.34
C VAL A 199 -4.35 -2.39 27.29
N TRP A 200 -3.32 -1.95 28.01
CA TRP A 200 -3.37 -0.80 28.92
C TRP A 200 -2.48 0.30 28.38
N ALA A 201 -2.87 1.55 28.55
CA ALA A 201 -1.93 2.66 28.47
C ALA A 201 -1.28 2.86 29.84
N PHE A 202 -0.01 3.22 29.89
CA PHE A 202 0.71 3.43 31.17
C PHE A 202 1.42 4.79 31.18
N ASN A 203 1.60 5.36 32.36
CA ASN A 203 2.48 6.51 32.61
C ASN A 203 3.63 6.10 33.55
N LYS A 204 4.45 7.05 34.03
CA LYS A 204 5.58 6.75 34.91
C LYS A 204 5.20 6.22 36.31
N GLN A 205 3.94 6.39 36.73
CA GLN A 205 3.48 6.16 38.10
C GLN A 205 2.42 5.04 38.20
N THR A 206 1.57 4.85 37.18
CA THR A 206 0.46 3.89 37.18
C THR A 206 0.21 3.26 35.80
N ASP A 207 -0.25 2.00 35.82
CA ASP A 207 -0.87 1.32 34.68
C ASP A 207 -2.36 1.72 34.63
N GLY A 208 -2.85 2.06 33.44
CA GLY A 208 -4.26 2.42 33.21
C GLY A 208 -5.21 1.25 33.13
N ALA A 209 -6.46 1.51 32.78
CA ALA A 209 -7.46 0.47 32.58
C ALA A 209 -7.20 -0.41 31.34
N ALA A 210 -7.55 -1.70 31.46
CA ALA A 210 -7.69 -2.75 30.43
C ALA A 210 -8.75 -2.51 29.39
N ALA A 211 -8.38 -2.25 28.14
CA ALA A 211 -9.13 -2.85 27.05
C ALA A 211 -8.84 -4.36 27.00
N VAL A 212 -9.86 -5.20 27.18
CA VAL A 212 -9.73 -6.66 27.21
C VAL A 212 -10.43 -7.25 26.00
N TRP A 213 -9.77 -8.18 25.33
CA TRP A 213 -10.35 -9.04 24.31
C TRP A 213 -10.14 -10.50 24.70
N LYS A 214 -11.20 -11.30 24.57
CA LYS A 214 -11.15 -12.76 24.71
C LYS A 214 -11.59 -13.38 23.40
N GLY A 215 -10.80 -14.31 22.89
CA GLY A 215 -11.20 -15.07 21.72
C GLY A 215 -10.24 -16.20 21.42
N ARG A 216 -10.62 -17.04 20.45
CA ARG A 216 -9.89 -18.25 20.11
C ARG A 216 -9.03 -18.03 18.87
N THR A 217 -7.82 -18.59 18.87
CA THR A 217 -7.04 -18.74 17.63
C THR A 217 -7.76 -19.68 16.68
N GLU A 218 -7.57 -19.49 15.39
CA GLU A 218 -8.20 -20.37 14.40
C GLU A 218 -7.65 -21.79 14.57
N LYS A 219 -8.48 -22.81 14.29
CA LYS A 219 -8.03 -24.21 14.34
C LYS A 219 -6.87 -24.42 13.38
N ALA A 220 -5.78 -25.02 13.85
CA ALA A 220 -4.82 -25.61 12.94
C ALA A 220 -5.56 -26.71 12.21
N HIS A 221 -5.57 -26.63 10.90
CA HIS A 221 -6.18 -27.66 10.09
C HIS A 221 -5.33 -28.92 10.25
N ASP A 222 -5.84 -29.90 11.00
CA ASP A 222 -5.25 -31.23 11.05
C ASP A 222 -5.37 -31.84 9.65
N ARG A 223 -4.23 -31.90 8.97
CA ARG A 223 -4.02 -32.78 7.83
C ARG A 223 -4.03 -34.21 8.36
N THR A 224 -5.20 -34.82 8.51
CA THR A 224 -5.54 -36.24 8.32
C THR A 224 -6.93 -36.51 8.94
N SER A 225 -7.99 -36.36 8.14
CA SER A 225 -9.18 -37.23 8.07
C SER A 225 -10.36 -36.48 7.42
N SER A 226 -10.68 -36.90 6.20
CA SER A 226 -11.98 -36.74 5.49
C SER A 226 -12.67 -35.37 5.48
N LEU A 227 -12.51 -34.68 4.33
CA LEU A 227 -13.43 -33.75 3.64
C LEU A 227 -14.82 -33.53 4.29
N PRO A 228 -15.25 -32.27 4.48
CA PRO A 228 -16.53 -31.81 3.96
C PRO A 228 -16.33 -31.43 2.49
N MET A 229 -17.04 -32.10 1.60
CA MET A 229 -17.09 -31.76 0.18
C MET A 229 -17.31 -30.26 -0.07
N GLY A 230 -16.44 -29.68 -0.90
CA GLY A 230 -16.88 -28.87 -2.03
C GLY A 230 -17.32 -27.44 -1.76
N SER A 231 -16.41 -26.55 -1.37
CA SER A 231 -16.44 -25.25 -2.04
C SER A 231 -15.88 -25.48 -3.45
N PRO A 232 -16.66 -25.38 -4.54
CA PRO A 232 -16.12 -25.52 -5.88
C PRO A 232 -14.93 -24.56 -6.07
N PRO A 233 -13.87 -24.99 -6.78
CA PRO A 233 -12.72 -24.13 -7.03
C PRO A 233 -13.17 -22.84 -7.71
N PRO A 234 -12.48 -21.70 -7.45
CA PRO A 234 -12.84 -20.46 -8.10
C PRO A 234 -12.74 -20.65 -9.60
N LEU A 235 -13.74 -20.17 -10.34
CA LEU A 235 -13.72 -20.23 -11.79
C LEU A 235 -12.45 -19.55 -12.34
N PRO A 236 -11.96 -19.99 -13.51
CA PRO A 236 -10.86 -19.30 -14.17
C PRO A 236 -11.29 -17.88 -14.54
N PRO A 237 -10.35 -16.92 -14.58
CA PRO A 237 -10.63 -15.57 -15.07
C PRO A 237 -11.23 -15.58 -16.47
N SER A 238 -12.15 -14.64 -16.72
CA SER A 238 -12.77 -14.44 -18.04
C SER A 238 -12.04 -13.35 -18.81
N SER A 239 -12.29 -13.25 -20.12
CA SER A 239 -11.82 -12.14 -20.96
C SER A 239 -10.29 -11.95 -20.88
N VAL A 240 -9.52 -13.05 -20.84
CA VAL A 240 -8.05 -12.98 -20.82
C VAL A 240 -7.58 -12.41 -22.15
N GLN A 241 -6.86 -11.30 -22.09
CA GLN A 241 -6.31 -10.59 -23.25
C GLN A 241 -4.82 -10.40 -23.04
N ALA A 242 -4.03 -10.90 -23.98
CA ALA A 242 -2.61 -10.67 -24.06
C ALA A 242 -2.35 -9.62 -25.15
N THR A 243 -1.46 -8.68 -24.88
CA THR A 243 -1.03 -7.66 -25.84
C THR A 243 0.48 -7.48 -25.73
N ALA A 244 1.18 -7.58 -26.85
CA ALA A 244 2.61 -7.28 -26.90
C ALA A 244 2.88 -5.83 -26.43
N ASN A 245 3.75 -5.66 -25.45
CA ASN A 245 4.12 -4.34 -24.91
C ASN A 245 5.52 -3.89 -25.37
N SER A 246 6.43 -4.83 -25.59
CA SER A 246 7.76 -4.58 -26.17
C SER A 246 8.31 -5.86 -26.81
N SER A 247 9.54 -5.81 -27.33
CA SER A 247 10.26 -7.00 -27.78
C SER A 247 10.54 -8.00 -26.64
N THR A 248 10.50 -7.58 -25.38
CA THR A 248 10.82 -8.47 -24.24
C THR A 248 9.70 -8.55 -23.22
N SER A 249 8.50 -8.07 -23.57
CA SER A 249 7.40 -8.03 -22.61
C SER A 249 6.01 -8.12 -23.21
N ILE A 250 5.12 -8.82 -22.52
CA ILE A 250 3.69 -8.95 -22.86
C ILE A 250 2.86 -8.43 -21.68
N TRP A 251 1.89 -7.58 -21.97
CA TRP A 251 0.90 -7.11 -21.00
C TRP A 251 -0.32 -8.03 -21.03
N LEU A 252 -0.70 -8.56 -19.87
CA LEU A 252 -1.83 -9.48 -19.75
C LEU A 252 -2.90 -8.86 -18.85
N ARG A 253 -4.15 -8.87 -19.31
CA ARG A 253 -5.33 -8.37 -18.58
C ARG A 253 -6.43 -9.43 -18.57
N TRP A 254 -7.19 -9.47 -17.49
CA TRP A 254 -8.31 -10.41 -17.36
C TRP A 254 -9.42 -9.85 -16.46
N GLU A 255 -10.59 -10.43 -16.58
CA GLU A 255 -11.72 -10.13 -15.73
C GLU A 255 -11.87 -11.17 -14.62
N LYS A 256 -12.12 -10.68 -13.40
CA LYS A 256 -12.51 -11.52 -12.28
C LYS A 256 -13.75 -12.35 -12.68
N PRO A 257 -13.81 -13.66 -12.35
CA PRO A 257 -14.99 -14.46 -12.62
C PRO A 257 -16.24 -13.84 -12.01
N ARG A 258 -17.30 -13.70 -12.81
CA ARG A 258 -18.58 -13.08 -12.40
C ARG A 258 -19.23 -13.80 -11.22
N PHE A 259 -19.02 -15.10 -11.12
CA PHE A 259 -19.50 -15.94 -10.03
C PHE A 259 -18.30 -16.59 -9.36
N SER A 260 -18.00 -16.18 -8.13
CA SER A 260 -17.02 -16.88 -7.30
C SER A 260 -17.61 -17.02 -5.89
N ASN A 261 -17.81 -18.27 -5.50
CA ASN A 261 -18.16 -18.71 -4.15
C ASN A 261 -16.98 -18.55 -3.17
N VAL A 262 -15.79 -18.17 -3.68
CA VAL A 262 -14.56 -18.05 -2.91
C VAL A 262 -13.99 -16.64 -3.06
N ARG A 263 -13.42 -16.10 -1.99
CA ARG A 263 -12.69 -14.83 -2.05
C ARG A 263 -11.35 -15.06 -2.76
N ILE A 264 -11.22 -14.53 -3.97
CA ILE A 264 -9.97 -14.52 -4.73
C ILE A 264 -8.97 -13.59 -4.04
N ILE A 265 -7.77 -14.11 -3.75
CA ILE A 265 -6.67 -13.39 -3.08
C ILE A 265 -5.63 -12.88 -4.09
N ASN A 266 -5.35 -13.64 -5.14
CA ASN A 266 -4.44 -13.31 -6.22
C ASN A 266 -4.72 -14.23 -7.43
N TYR A 267 -3.96 -14.02 -8.49
CA TYR A 267 -3.98 -14.80 -9.72
C TYR A 267 -2.59 -15.35 -9.99
N THR A 268 -2.52 -16.56 -10.53
CA THR A 268 -1.29 -17.13 -11.06
C THR A 268 -1.36 -17.17 -12.57
N VAL A 269 -0.35 -16.62 -13.23
CA VAL A 269 -0.18 -16.66 -14.67
C VAL A 269 0.88 -17.69 -15.00
N ARG A 270 0.55 -18.64 -15.88
CA ARG A 270 1.53 -19.50 -16.54
C ARG A 270 1.93 -18.85 -17.86
N CYS A 271 3.22 -18.87 -18.17
CA CYS A 271 3.78 -18.36 -19.42
C CYS A 271 4.89 -19.29 -19.90
N SER A 272 4.76 -19.77 -21.14
CA SER A 272 5.75 -20.63 -21.80
C SER A 272 5.85 -20.30 -23.28
N PRO A 273 7.01 -20.48 -23.94
CA PRO A 273 7.08 -20.38 -25.39
C PRO A 273 6.10 -21.35 -26.06
N ALA A 274 5.39 -20.90 -27.08
CA ALA A 274 4.36 -21.67 -27.76
C ALA A 274 4.95 -22.89 -28.48
N GLY A 275 4.25 -24.02 -28.42
CA GLY A 275 4.66 -25.27 -29.07
C GLY A 275 5.84 -26.01 -28.42
N ILE A 276 6.35 -25.54 -27.27
CA ILE A 276 7.41 -26.23 -26.52
C ILE A 276 6.81 -26.97 -25.32
N THR A 277 6.99 -28.29 -25.27
CA THR A 277 6.50 -29.15 -24.16
C THR A 277 7.49 -29.29 -23.00
N ASN A 278 8.64 -28.62 -23.07
CA ASN A 278 9.65 -28.67 -22.01
C ASN A 278 9.18 -27.89 -20.78
N ALA A 279 8.85 -28.63 -19.71
CA ALA A 279 8.36 -28.07 -18.45
C ALA A 279 9.32 -27.06 -17.80
N SER A 280 10.64 -27.15 -18.06
CA SER A 280 11.63 -26.23 -17.48
C SER A 280 11.54 -24.79 -18.02
N LEU A 281 10.86 -24.58 -19.16
CA LEU A 281 10.66 -23.28 -19.78
C LEU A 281 9.33 -22.61 -19.37
N VAL A 282 8.54 -23.29 -18.53
CA VAL A 282 7.29 -22.74 -17.99
C VAL A 282 7.63 -21.84 -16.80
N SER A 283 7.21 -20.58 -16.91
CA SER A 283 7.32 -19.60 -15.83
C SER A 283 5.97 -19.33 -15.19
N TYR A 284 5.99 -19.07 -13.88
CA TYR A 284 4.80 -18.74 -13.10
C TYR A 284 4.96 -17.38 -12.44
N HIS A 285 3.96 -16.53 -12.61
CA HIS A 285 3.95 -15.17 -12.07
C HIS A 285 2.66 -14.95 -11.28
N THR A 286 2.72 -14.19 -10.19
CA THR A 286 1.55 -13.93 -9.34
C THR A 286 1.20 -12.45 -9.31
N SER A 287 -0.08 -12.11 -9.45
CA SER A 287 -0.59 -10.74 -9.33
C SER A 287 -1.82 -10.69 -8.43
N ALA A 288 -1.87 -9.69 -7.54
CA ALA A 288 -3.09 -9.39 -6.78
C ALA A 288 -4.10 -8.56 -7.60
N ALA A 289 -3.63 -7.93 -8.67
CA ALA A 289 -4.45 -7.16 -9.60
C ALA A 289 -5.00 -8.05 -10.73
N GLN A 290 -5.91 -7.48 -11.53
CA GLN A 290 -6.49 -8.11 -12.72
C GLN A 290 -5.62 -7.95 -13.98
N GLU A 291 -4.35 -7.62 -13.78
CA GLU A 291 -3.37 -7.40 -14.83
C GLU A 291 -1.95 -7.71 -14.33
N ILE A 292 -1.05 -7.98 -15.26
CA ILE A 292 0.39 -8.10 -15.01
C ILE A 292 1.18 -7.80 -16.29
N LEU A 293 2.35 -7.17 -16.13
CA LEU A 293 3.36 -7.07 -17.17
C LEU A 293 4.37 -8.22 -17.00
N LEU A 294 4.45 -9.10 -17.99
CA LEU A 294 5.46 -10.14 -18.04
C LEU A 294 6.68 -9.60 -18.78
N GLY A 295 7.80 -9.44 -18.09
CA GLY A 295 9.06 -8.98 -18.67
C GLY A 295 10.08 -10.11 -18.86
N ALA A 296 11.26 -9.75 -19.36
CA ALA A 296 12.38 -10.67 -19.62
C ALA A 296 12.03 -11.85 -20.54
N LEU A 297 11.12 -11.63 -21.49
CA LEU A 297 10.77 -12.57 -22.54
C LEU A 297 11.74 -12.45 -23.71
N LYS A 298 11.83 -13.51 -24.53
CA LYS A 298 12.64 -13.48 -25.75
C LYS A 298 11.95 -12.64 -26.84
N PRO A 299 12.70 -11.81 -27.58
CA PRO A 299 12.20 -11.12 -28.77
C PRO A 299 11.65 -12.05 -29.83
N PHE A 300 10.68 -11.53 -30.58
CA PHE A 300 10.05 -12.21 -31.72
C PHE A 300 9.69 -13.68 -31.45
N THR A 301 9.18 -13.93 -30.24
CA THR A 301 8.87 -15.28 -29.76
C THR A 301 7.40 -15.34 -29.40
N ARG A 302 6.71 -16.37 -29.89
CA ARG A 302 5.31 -16.63 -29.56
C ARG A 302 5.23 -17.30 -28.19
N TYR A 303 4.36 -16.80 -27.32
CA TYR A 303 4.12 -17.32 -25.98
C TYR A 303 2.69 -17.80 -25.81
N GLU A 304 2.52 -18.89 -25.06
CA GLU A 304 1.25 -19.41 -24.57
C GLU A 304 1.07 -18.97 -23.11
N LEU A 305 -0.05 -18.32 -22.83
CA LEU A 305 -0.36 -17.77 -21.51
C LEU A 305 -1.72 -18.28 -21.02
N ALA A 306 -1.82 -18.54 -19.72
CA ALA A 306 -3.13 -18.68 -19.09
C ALA A 306 -3.10 -18.23 -17.65
N VAL A 307 -4.27 -17.89 -17.13
CA VAL A 307 -4.42 -17.33 -15.79
C VAL A 307 -5.35 -18.22 -14.99
N GLN A 308 -5.01 -18.47 -13.74
CA GLN A 308 -5.91 -19.10 -12.76
C GLN A 308 -6.21 -18.14 -11.62
N SER A 309 -7.38 -18.29 -11.03
CA SER A 309 -7.78 -17.59 -9.81
C SER A 309 -7.33 -18.39 -8.59
N ASN A 310 -6.72 -17.77 -7.59
CA ASN A 310 -6.42 -18.44 -6.32
C ASN A 310 -7.26 -17.84 -5.20
N GLY A 311 -7.96 -18.71 -4.47
CA GLY A 311 -8.60 -18.41 -3.19
C GLY A 311 -7.63 -18.63 -2.02
N VAL A 312 -8.14 -18.50 -0.79
CA VAL A 312 -7.33 -18.66 0.43
C VAL A 312 -6.71 -20.06 0.50
N ASP A 313 -7.50 -21.10 0.23
CA ASP A 313 -7.08 -22.51 0.35
C ASP A 313 -7.49 -23.38 -0.85
N VAL A 314 -7.96 -22.74 -1.94
CA VAL A 314 -8.38 -23.45 -3.15
C VAL A 314 -7.88 -22.73 -4.39
N VAL A 315 -7.30 -23.51 -5.29
CA VAL A 315 -6.76 -23.03 -6.55
C VAL A 315 -7.75 -23.38 -7.67
N GLY A 316 -8.11 -22.37 -8.46
CA GLY A 316 -8.93 -22.54 -9.64
C GLY A 316 -8.16 -23.23 -10.77
N PRO A 317 -8.85 -23.83 -11.76
CA PRO A 317 -8.19 -24.25 -12.98
C PRO A 317 -7.64 -23.03 -13.74
N PHE A 318 -6.67 -23.26 -14.62
CA PHE A 318 -6.26 -22.27 -15.60
C PHE A 318 -7.40 -21.96 -16.58
N SER A 319 -7.43 -20.72 -17.05
CA SER A 319 -8.22 -20.31 -18.20
C SER A 319 -7.82 -21.08 -19.46
N GLY A 320 -8.58 -20.87 -20.54
CA GLY A 320 -8.09 -21.19 -21.87
C GLY A 320 -6.74 -20.51 -22.13
N THR A 321 -5.90 -21.17 -22.94
CA THR A 321 -4.64 -20.59 -23.39
C THR A 321 -4.93 -19.44 -24.34
N VAL A 322 -4.30 -18.31 -24.10
CA VAL A 322 -4.16 -17.22 -25.09
C VAL A 322 -2.73 -17.23 -25.61
N GLU A 323 -2.57 -16.91 -26.88
CA GLU A 323 -1.26 -16.85 -27.51
C GLU A 323 -0.97 -15.43 -27.94
N GLU A 324 0.26 -14.98 -27.70
CA GLU A 324 0.71 -13.66 -28.13
C GLU A 324 2.21 -13.70 -28.41
N SER A 325 2.65 -12.94 -29.41
CA SER A 325 4.07 -12.83 -29.75
C SER A 325 4.66 -11.55 -29.20
N THR A 326 5.87 -11.62 -28.65
CA THR A 326 6.66 -10.41 -28.40
C THR A 326 6.99 -9.70 -29.71
N LEU A 327 7.21 -8.39 -29.65
CA LEU A 327 7.57 -7.61 -30.84
C LEU A 327 8.95 -8.03 -31.39
N SER A 328 9.18 -7.71 -32.66
CA SER A 328 10.51 -7.81 -33.26
C SER A 328 11.48 -6.82 -32.60
N ASP A 329 12.76 -7.13 -32.70
CA ASP A 329 13.87 -6.28 -32.29
C ASP A 329 15.00 -6.39 -33.33
N ARG A 330 16.07 -5.61 -33.13
CA ARG A 330 17.29 -5.75 -33.90
C ARG A 330 17.98 -7.09 -33.56
N PRO A 331 18.68 -7.71 -34.52
CA PRO A 331 19.50 -8.88 -34.20
C PRO A 331 20.47 -8.57 -33.07
N SER A 332 20.53 -9.42 -32.04
CA SER A 332 21.48 -9.26 -30.91
C SER A 332 22.82 -9.95 -31.19
N SER A 333 22.83 -10.91 -32.11
CA SER A 333 24.05 -11.57 -32.60
C SER A 333 24.37 -11.13 -34.03
N PRO A 334 25.65 -11.10 -34.44
CA PRO A 334 26.00 -10.94 -35.84
C PRO A 334 25.70 -12.23 -36.64
N PRO A 335 25.71 -12.17 -37.98
CA PRO A 335 25.71 -13.36 -38.84
C PRO A 335 26.87 -14.30 -38.50
N GLU A 336 26.59 -15.60 -38.52
CA GLU A 336 27.56 -16.64 -38.15
C GLU A 336 28.40 -17.11 -39.34
N GLU A 337 29.55 -17.72 -39.05
CA GLU A 337 30.39 -18.41 -40.04
C GLU A 337 30.72 -17.58 -41.29
N LEU A 338 31.12 -16.30 -41.14
CA LEU A 338 31.60 -15.50 -42.27
C LEU A 338 32.80 -16.18 -42.92
N GLN A 339 32.69 -16.61 -44.18
CA GLN A 339 33.73 -17.21 -44.99
C GLN A 339 34.04 -16.32 -46.19
N LEU A 340 35.33 -16.24 -46.52
CA LEU A 340 35.86 -15.46 -47.64
C LEU A 340 36.70 -16.40 -48.51
N SER A 341 36.42 -16.42 -49.81
CA SER A 341 37.19 -17.19 -50.79
C SER A 341 37.51 -16.30 -51.98
N ALA A 342 38.79 -16.02 -52.23
CA ALA A 342 39.20 -15.32 -53.44
C ALA A 342 38.92 -16.23 -54.66
N LEU A 343 38.11 -15.76 -55.60
CA LEU A 343 37.77 -16.50 -56.81
C LEU A 343 38.79 -16.21 -57.92
N ASP A 344 39.12 -14.94 -58.10
CA ASP A 344 40.14 -14.46 -59.03
C ASP A 344 40.86 -13.21 -58.49
N ALA A 345 41.70 -12.59 -59.32
CA ALA A 345 42.50 -11.42 -58.94
C ALA A 345 41.69 -10.15 -58.62
N SER A 346 40.38 -10.17 -58.85
CA SER A 346 39.47 -9.03 -58.73
C SER A 346 38.14 -9.34 -58.05
N SER A 347 37.92 -10.58 -57.61
CA SER A 347 36.66 -11.02 -57.02
C SER A 347 36.85 -11.95 -55.81
N VAL A 348 35.98 -11.78 -54.82
CA VAL A 348 35.91 -12.60 -53.60
C VAL A 348 34.49 -13.07 -53.40
N LEU A 349 34.31 -14.38 -53.19
CA LEU A 349 33.06 -14.95 -52.70
C LEU A 349 32.98 -14.77 -51.19
N VAL A 350 31.92 -14.11 -50.73
CA VAL A 350 31.57 -13.92 -49.33
C VAL A 350 30.37 -14.83 -49.03
N SER A 351 30.47 -15.71 -48.04
CA SER A 351 29.35 -16.55 -47.60
C SER A 351 29.21 -16.56 -46.09
N TRP A 352 28.01 -16.76 -45.59
CA TRP A 352 27.69 -16.68 -44.16
C TRP A 352 26.47 -17.52 -43.80
N ARG A 353 26.22 -17.66 -42.50
CA ARG A 353 24.96 -18.16 -41.94
C ARG A 353 24.17 -17.02 -41.28
N PRO A 354 22.84 -17.14 -41.17
CA PRO A 354 22.03 -16.18 -40.44
C PRO A 354 22.50 -16.01 -38.98
N PRO A 355 22.12 -14.91 -38.31
CA PRO A 355 22.40 -14.73 -36.88
C PRO A 355 21.73 -15.79 -36.01
N LEU A 356 22.37 -16.16 -34.90
CA LEU A 356 21.82 -17.07 -33.88
C LEU A 356 20.57 -16.50 -33.18
N GLU A 357 20.61 -15.20 -32.89
CA GLU A 357 19.53 -14.44 -32.26
C GLU A 357 19.07 -13.32 -33.20
N PRO A 358 18.29 -13.65 -34.25
CA PRO A 358 17.85 -12.68 -35.23
C PRO A 358 16.79 -11.71 -34.68
N ASN A 359 16.07 -12.10 -33.61
CA ASN A 359 15.04 -11.30 -32.94
C ASN A 359 13.97 -10.70 -33.87
N GLY A 360 13.76 -11.30 -35.03
CA GLY A 360 12.89 -10.80 -36.08
C GLY A 360 13.15 -11.51 -37.40
N ILE A 361 12.40 -11.15 -38.43
CA ILE A 361 12.70 -11.60 -39.80
C ILE A 361 13.87 -10.77 -40.31
N VAL A 362 14.95 -11.44 -40.72
CA VAL A 362 16.09 -10.77 -41.35
C VAL A 362 15.65 -10.29 -42.74
N ILE A 363 15.67 -8.98 -42.96
CA ILE A 363 15.26 -8.36 -44.23
C ILE A 363 16.44 -7.99 -45.11
N SER A 364 17.64 -7.83 -44.54
CA SER A 364 18.84 -7.55 -45.31
C SER A 364 20.14 -7.88 -44.57
N TYR A 365 21.17 -8.19 -45.35
CA TYR A 365 22.55 -8.27 -44.91
C TYR A 365 23.34 -7.07 -45.45
N ARG A 366 24.23 -6.52 -44.63
CA ARG A 366 25.13 -5.44 -45.01
C ARG A 366 26.58 -5.88 -44.90
N ILE A 367 27.29 -5.86 -46.02
CA ILE A 367 28.70 -6.21 -46.14
C ILE A 367 29.51 -4.92 -46.20
N LEU A 368 30.41 -4.73 -45.25
CA LEU A 368 31.38 -3.64 -45.27
C LEU A 368 32.75 -4.19 -45.58
N TYR A 369 33.47 -3.55 -46.52
CA TYR A 369 34.82 -3.98 -46.89
C TYR A 369 35.78 -2.83 -47.21
N SER A 370 37.06 -3.06 -46.95
CA SER A 370 38.14 -2.10 -47.24
C SER A 370 39.49 -2.78 -47.40
N ALA A 371 40.40 -2.16 -48.17
CA ALA A 371 41.81 -2.53 -48.20
C ALA A 371 42.63 -1.87 -47.06
N ASN A 372 42.07 -0.88 -46.37
CA ASN A 372 42.73 -0.15 -45.29
C ASN A 372 41.99 -0.35 -43.97
N LEU A 373 42.47 -1.25 -43.11
CA LEU A 373 41.88 -1.52 -41.79
C LEU A 373 41.87 -0.30 -40.87
N SER A 374 42.82 0.63 -41.03
CA SER A 374 42.97 1.81 -40.17
C SER A 374 41.97 2.92 -40.51
N GLN A 375 41.27 2.84 -41.64
CA GLN A 375 40.33 3.87 -42.04
C GLN A 375 39.02 3.77 -41.24
N PRO A 376 38.38 4.91 -40.91
CA PRO A 376 37.07 4.93 -40.28
C PRO A 376 36.02 4.09 -41.03
N GLU A 377 35.18 3.38 -40.28
CA GLU A 377 34.15 2.46 -40.83
C GLU A 377 33.21 3.11 -41.83
N HIS A 378 32.84 4.38 -41.63
CA HIS A 378 31.95 5.10 -42.55
C HIS A 378 32.56 5.33 -43.95
N LEU A 379 33.87 5.12 -44.11
CA LEU A 379 34.58 5.16 -45.39
C LEU A 379 34.79 3.77 -46.01
N TRP A 380 34.37 2.70 -45.33
CA TRP A 380 34.39 1.36 -45.91
C TRP A 380 33.32 1.26 -47.00
N LYS A 381 33.62 0.49 -48.05
CA LYS A 381 32.65 0.23 -49.10
C LYS A 381 31.52 -0.62 -48.53
N ASN A 382 30.29 -0.31 -48.92
CA ASN A 382 29.08 -0.93 -48.40
C ASN A 382 28.28 -1.59 -49.52
N LEU A 383 27.94 -2.87 -49.33
CA LEU A 383 27.02 -3.62 -50.16
C LEU A 383 25.86 -4.12 -49.31
N SER A 384 24.66 -4.14 -49.88
CA SER A 384 23.47 -4.70 -49.24
C SER A 384 22.95 -5.88 -50.06
N GLN A 385 22.46 -6.89 -49.37
CA GLN A 385 21.83 -8.08 -49.94
C GLN A 385 20.52 -8.38 -49.24
N ASP A 386 19.61 -9.06 -49.95
CA ASP A 386 18.33 -9.49 -49.41
C ASP A 386 18.52 -10.47 -48.24
N GLY A 387 17.60 -10.46 -47.27
CA GLY A 387 17.67 -11.31 -46.08
C GLY A 387 17.57 -12.82 -46.35
N THR A 388 17.09 -13.22 -47.53
CA THR A 388 17.05 -14.64 -47.96
C THR A 388 18.37 -15.15 -48.53
N ILE A 389 19.28 -14.24 -48.89
CA ILE A 389 20.55 -14.56 -49.53
C ILE A 389 21.65 -14.74 -48.48
N THR A 390 22.47 -15.79 -48.63
CA THR A 390 23.54 -16.16 -47.67
C THR A 390 24.94 -16.17 -48.29
N ASN A 391 25.07 -15.75 -49.55
CA ASN A 391 26.34 -15.55 -50.21
C ASN A 391 26.27 -14.42 -51.24
N MET A 392 27.42 -13.83 -51.56
CA MET A 392 27.54 -12.80 -52.58
C MET A 392 28.97 -12.76 -53.12
N GLU A 393 29.10 -12.57 -54.43
CA GLU A 393 30.37 -12.25 -55.06
C GLU A 393 30.63 -10.73 -55.01
N VAL A 394 31.76 -10.34 -54.42
CA VAL A 394 32.24 -8.96 -54.39
C VAL A 394 33.29 -8.79 -55.48
N GLN A 395 32.94 -8.05 -56.53
CA GLN A 395 33.76 -7.80 -57.71
C GLN A 395 34.42 -6.42 -57.68
N GLY A 396 35.38 -6.18 -58.58
CA GLY A 396 36.05 -4.89 -58.74
C GLY A 396 37.09 -4.61 -57.65
N LEU A 397 37.68 -5.68 -57.10
CA LEU A 397 38.79 -5.61 -56.16
C LEU A 397 40.12 -5.47 -56.91
N SER A 398 41.10 -4.86 -56.26
CA SER A 398 42.47 -4.78 -56.75
C SER A 398 43.18 -6.12 -56.57
N SER A 399 44.03 -6.49 -57.52
CA SER A 399 44.83 -7.71 -57.44
C SER A 399 45.96 -7.58 -56.41
N ASP A 400 46.41 -8.72 -55.90
CA ASP A 400 47.47 -8.81 -54.88
C ASP A 400 47.23 -7.89 -53.67
N THR A 401 45.98 -7.75 -53.25
CA THR A 401 45.57 -6.79 -52.22
C THR A 401 44.82 -7.51 -51.09
N ARG A 402 45.20 -7.21 -49.86
CA ARG A 402 44.51 -7.71 -48.66
C ARG A 402 43.28 -6.86 -48.38
N TYR A 403 42.12 -7.49 -48.33
CA TYR A 403 40.85 -6.86 -48.00
C TYR A 403 40.33 -7.37 -46.66
N PHE A 404 39.68 -6.47 -45.92
CA PHE A 404 39.03 -6.72 -44.66
C PHE A 404 37.52 -6.61 -44.84
N PHE A 405 36.77 -7.58 -44.34
CA PHE A 405 35.32 -7.68 -44.45
C PHE A 405 34.68 -7.80 -43.07
N LYS A 406 33.49 -7.23 -42.92
CA LYS A 406 32.56 -7.51 -41.83
C LYS A 406 31.13 -7.48 -42.32
N LEU A 407 30.26 -8.20 -41.61
CA LEU A 407 28.90 -8.45 -42.06
C LEU A 407 27.91 -8.19 -40.91
N GLY A 408 26.85 -7.44 -41.19
CA GLY A 408 25.76 -7.20 -40.26
C GLY A 408 24.43 -7.66 -40.84
N ALA A 409 23.50 -8.07 -39.98
CA ALA A 409 22.11 -8.35 -40.35
C ALA A 409 21.18 -7.22 -39.87
N SER A 410 20.06 -7.04 -40.56
CA SER A 410 19.01 -6.10 -40.15
C SER A 410 17.64 -6.76 -40.19
N THR A 411 16.82 -6.45 -39.19
CA THR A 411 15.38 -6.69 -39.18
C THR A 411 14.64 -5.40 -39.53
N GLU A 412 13.30 -5.42 -39.54
CA GLU A 412 12.48 -4.21 -39.72
C GLU A 412 12.75 -3.13 -38.66
N VAL A 413 13.22 -3.51 -37.46
CA VAL A 413 13.53 -2.59 -36.36
C VAL A 413 14.91 -1.93 -36.54
N GLY A 414 15.80 -2.58 -37.29
CA GLY A 414 17.10 -2.02 -37.66
C GLY A 414 18.25 -3.02 -37.64
N GLN A 415 19.45 -2.45 -37.70
CA GLN A 415 20.70 -3.19 -37.84
C GLN A 415 21.23 -3.69 -36.48
N GLY A 416 21.63 -4.96 -36.45
CA GLY A 416 22.34 -5.59 -35.34
C GLY A 416 23.85 -5.36 -35.39
N PRO A 417 24.64 -6.05 -34.54
CA PRO A 417 26.10 -5.94 -34.55
C PRO A 417 26.70 -6.54 -35.81
N TYR A 418 27.89 -6.04 -36.20
CA TYR A 418 28.69 -6.66 -37.23
C TYR A 418 29.49 -7.85 -36.68
N SER A 419 29.76 -8.82 -37.54
CA SER A 419 30.70 -9.90 -37.27
C SER A 419 32.12 -9.35 -37.05
N PRO A 420 33.00 -10.12 -36.37
CA PRO A 420 34.42 -9.83 -36.32
C PRO A 420 35.00 -9.65 -37.73
N VAL A 421 35.96 -8.75 -37.87
CA VAL A 421 36.63 -8.52 -39.15
C VAL A 421 37.35 -9.79 -39.59
N LYS A 422 37.08 -10.21 -40.83
CA LYS A 422 37.80 -11.31 -41.48
C LYS A 422 38.49 -10.77 -42.72
N ASP A 423 39.69 -11.25 -43.00
CA ASP A 423 40.47 -10.80 -44.13
C ASP A 423 40.68 -11.89 -45.19
N VAL A 424 40.96 -11.44 -46.40
CA VAL A 424 41.27 -12.28 -47.56
C VAL A 424 42.24 -11.53 -48.46
N HIS A 425 43.15 -12.27 -49.10
CA HIS A 425 44.10 -11.71 -50.07
C HIS A 425 43.67 -12.10 -51.48
N THR A 426 43.50 -11.11 -52.37
CA THR A 426 43.25 -11.39 -53.78
C THR A 426 44.53 -11.89 -54.44
N PRO A 427 44.50 -12.93 -55.28
CA PRO A 427 45.69 -13.40 -55.98
C PRO A 427 46.20 -12.36 -56.98
N PRO A 428 47.48 -12.44 -57.37
CA PRO A 428 48.01 -11.59 -58.43
C PRO A 428 47.37 -11.90 -59.77
N GLN A 429 47.24 -10.88 -60.63
CA GLN A 429 46.67 -11.05 -61.96
C GLN A 429 47.62 -11.86 -62.84
N LYS A 430 47.17 -13.05 -63.30
CA LYS A 430 47.95 -13.87 -64.22
C LYS A 430 47.86 -13.27 -65.62
N TYR A 431 48.92 -12.58 -66.06
CA TYR A 431 49.11 -12.29 -67.48
C TYR A 431 49.46 -13.61 -68.17
N GLY A 432 48.57 -14.09 -69.04
CA GLY A 432 48.87 -15.25 -69.87
C GLY A 432 50.16 -15.00 -70.64
N LYS A 433 51.12 -15.93 -70.55
CA LYS A 433 52.28 -15.93 -71.44
C LYS A 433 51.74 -15.96 -72.88
N CYS A 434 51.91 -14.87 -73.62
CA CYS A 434 51.84 -14.91 -75.06
C CYS A 434 52.92 -15.91 -75.51
N HIS A 435 52.50 -17.10 -75.95
CA HIS A 435 53.35 -17.97 -76.74
C HIS A 435 53.50 -17.28 -78.10
N PHE A 436 54.66 -16.64 -78.29
CA PHE A 436 55.13 -16.21 -79.60
C PHE A 436 55.71 -17.39 -80.36
#